data_AF-A0A2A2SIH3-F1
#
_entry.id   AF-A0A2A2SIH3-F1
#
_cell.length_a   1.000
_cell.length_b   1.000
_cell.length_c   1.000
_cell.angle_alpha   90.00
_cell.angle_beta   90.00
_cell.angle_gamma   90.00
#
_symmetry.space_group_name_H-M   'P 1'
#
loop_
_entity.id
_entity.type
_entity.pdbx_description
1 polymer ?
#
loop_
_entity_poly.entity_id
_entity_poly.type
_entity_poly.pdbx_seq_one_letter_code
_entity_poly.pdbx_strand_id
1 'polypeptide(L)'
;MQKGSAALLAAVSMAGVAYAAATVFDDSNDAMASDAVVVVPSATQPAIAGSASSFEVAAAAWRSALYPTDWLPLHAGGAATSDGKFLHDFSYAGYLEGSVPIPTTVGANAVRTLAASTWGNGTSDATTGIQQAIDQVCAGGGGTVNLGAGTYRIRPQGSNDYALRMPCRDLIVRGAVDSAGLPATFLFNDEPVMRGKRVIVMGESTRGIYATLFDKPGNVANNKVAITQDLLRPTRTIPVASTTGYSPGDYVAITFDWSDAFKADHGMQQYWPVEKVQGMLFYRRVLSADATAKTVTVDIPLRYPVKLRDNPRMYEPRAYFANLGLENVSIGMRENNTSGTGDNDVYTAGTGAWEMDQATAVQVVLARHSWIRNVRSHRPSVNARDVHLLSNGIHITASTRSLTVQNVHLAKPQYRGFNGNGYLIYLDGAETLVRDSSATAGRHNFLWTGASTSGNVIYMTRSINGRLEDDFHGYLSPANLVDNHYLQNTRLNSINRQADSNGAGHTSSQSVFWNTRGNPEWTLTYIRSQQFGWGYVIGTQGRGTGGVDATGDHVEGLGIGADLQPQSLYLDQKAKRDANPNY
;
A
#
# COMPACT_ATOMS: atom_id res chain seq x y z
N MET A 1 -27.34 25.13 63.38
CA MET A 1 -26.08 24.79 64.07
C MET A 1 -25.24 23.94 63.11
N GLN A 2 -24.02 24.39 62.86
CA GLN A 2 -23.11 23.95 61.80
C GLN A 2 -22.64 22.50 61.95
N LYS A 3 -22.38 21.83 60.82
CA LYS A 3 -21.18 21.01 60.56
C LYS A 3 -21.06 20.76 59.05
N GLY A 4 -19.86 20.96 58.49
CA GLY A 4 -19.51 20.67 57.10
C GLY A 4 -18.09 21.16 56.81
N SER A 5 -17.12 20.27 57.03
CA SER A 5 -15.69 20.53 56.96
C SER A 5 -15.18 20.72 55.53
N ALA A 6 -14.36 21.75 55.32
CA ALA A 6 -13.53 21.94 54.13
C ALA A 6 -12.08 21.55 54.47
N ALA A 7 -11.44 20.77 53.59
CA ALA A 7 -10.02 20.43 53.66
C ALA A 7 -9.27 21.08 52.50
N LEU A 8 -8.21 21.79 52.89
CA LEU A 8 -7.22 22.53 52.12
C LEU A 8 -6.28 21.54 51.40
N LEU A 9 -5.99 21.74 50.11
CA LEU A 9 -4.80 21.17 49.46
C LEU A 9 -3.90 22.29 48.97
N ALA A 10 -2.67 22.27 49.48
CA ALA A 10 -1.60 23.21 49.19
C ALA A 10 -0.96 22.91 47.83
N ALA A 11 -0.69 23.96 47.07
CA ALA A 11 0.12 23.95 45.86
C ALA A 11 1.61 23.93 46.22
N VAL A 12 2.38 23.06 45.57
CA VAL A 12 3.84 23.15 45.52
C VAL A 12 4.23 23.32 44.05
N SER A 13 4.87 24.46 43.78
CA SER A 13 5.51 24.81 42.52
C SER A 13 6.89 24.16 42.43
N MET A 14 7.22 23.57 41.28
CA MET A 14 8.60 23.46 40.83
C MET A 14 8.68 23.85 39.36
N ALA A 15 9.60 24.79 39.11
CA ALA A 15 9.82 25.48 37.86
C ALA A 15 10.33 24.53 36.76
N GLY A 16 9.68 24.58 35.60
CA GLY A 16 10.15 23.95 34.37
C GLY A 16 11.25 24.78 33.72
N VAL A 17 12.38 24.11 33.44
CA VAL A 17 13.44 24.62 32.57
C VAL A 17 12.97 24.48 31.13
N ALA A 18 12.85 25.60 30.43
CA ALA A 18 12.56 25.64 29.00
C ALA A 18 13.80 25.19 28.20
N TYR A 19 13.63 24.21 27.32
CA TYR A 19 14.52 24.00 26.18
C TYR A 19 13.74 24.33 24.90
N ALA A 20 14.14 25.44 24.28
CA ALA A 20 13.67 25.89 22.98
C ALA A 20 14.47 25.19 21.88
N ALA A 21 13.77 24.56 20.94
CA ALA A 21 14.18 24.41 19.53
C ALA A 21 13.01 23.82 18.73
N ALA A 22 12.04 24.65 18.39
CA ALA A 22 11.07 24.36 17.33
C ALA A 22 11.34 25.35 16.19
N THR A 23 11.97 24.88 15.12
CA THR A 23 11.90 25.58 13.83
C THR A 23 10.51 25.35 13.27
N VAL A 24 9.62 26.28 13.58
CA VAL A 24 8.33 26.47 12.94
C VAL A 24 8.60 26.83 11.48
N PHE A 25 8.15 26.00 10.54
CA PHE A 25 7.96 26.44 9.15
C PHE A 25 6.52 26.95 9.02
N ASP A 26 6.43 28.22 8.67
CA ASP A 26 5.23 29.01 8.44
C ASP A 26 4.49 28.51 7.18
N ASP A 27 3.33 27.89 7.39
CA ASP A 27 2.37 27.44 6.36
C ASP A 27 1.33 28.55 6.08
N SER A 28 1.78 29.68 5.54
CA SER A 28 0.87 30.70 5.02
C SER A 28 1.36 31.26 3.69
N ASN A 29 0.91 30.65 2.59
CA ASN A 29 0.63 31.37 1.34
C ASN A 29 -0.23 30.52 0.40
N ASP A 30 -1.53 30.65 0.60
CA ASP A 30 -2.55 30.35 -0.40
C ASP A 30 -2.45 31.38 -1.53
N ALA A 31 -2.03 30.92 -2.71
CA ALA A 31 -2.33 31.57 -3.97
C ALA A 31 -2.73 30.50 -4.99
N MET A 32 -4.03 30.41 -5.24
CA MET A 32 -4.60 29.63 -6.32
C MET A 32 -4.05 30.12 -7.66
N ALA A 33 -3.19 29.33 -8.31
CA ALA A 33 -2.83 29.52 -9.70
C ALA A 33 -3.80 28.73 -10.58
N SER A 34 -4.48 29.47 -11.45
CA SER A 34 -5.50 29.03 -12.41
C SER A 34 -5.01 27.99 -13.43
N ASP A 35 -5.95 27.14 -13.82
CA ASP A 35 -5.87 26.07 -14.81
C ASP A 35 -5.26 26.46 -16.17
N ALA A 36 -4.37 25.59 -16.66
CA ALA A 36 -4.20 25.35 -18.09
C ALA A 36 -4.15 23.84 -18.33
N VAL A 37 -5.19 23.33 -19.00
CA VAL A 37 -5.27 21.96 -19.51
C VAL A 37 -4.22 21.81 -20.62
N VAL A 38 -3.09 21.18 -20.33
CA VAL A 38 -2.13 20.79 -21.37
C VAL A 38 -2.58 19.46 -21.97
N VAL A 39 -3.25 19.56 -23.12
CA VAL A 39 -3.38 18.45 -24.07
C VAL A 39 -1.99 18.21 -24.67
N VAL A 40 -1.44 17.01 -24.49
CA VAL A 40 -0.16 16.60 -25.10
C VAL A 40 -0.47 15.98 -26.47
N PRO A 41 -0.07 16.58 -27.61
CA PRO A 41 -0.07 15.88 -28.90
C PRO A 41 1.22 15.07 -29.03
N SER A 42 1.11 13.92 -29.71
CA SER A 42 2.23 13.09 -30.14
C SER A 42 3.22 13.90 -30.99
N ALA A 43 4.46 14.04 -30.53
CA ALA A 43 5.49 14.79 -31.25
C ALA A 43 6.22 13.90 -32.27
N THR A 44 5.94 14.11 -33.56
CA THR A 44 6.92 13.89 -34.64
C THR A 44 7.91 15.05 -34.63
N GLN A 45 9.19 14.77 -34.40
CA GLN A 45 10.28 15.76 -34.40
C GLN A 45 10.52 16.36 -35.79
N PRO A 46 10.76 17.69 -35.92
CA PRO A 46 11.47 18.23 -37.06
C PRO A 46 12.98 18.25 -36.80
N ALA A 47 13.75 17.84 -37.80
CA ALA A 47 15.20 17.87 -37.82
C ALA A 47 15.71 19.33 -37.86
N ILE A 48 16.64 19.67 -36.96
CA ILE A 48 17.47 20.87 -37.07
C ILE A 48 18.92 20.41 -37.11
N ALA A 49 19.57 20.63 -38.25
CA ALA A 49 21.00 20.43 -38.44
C ALA A 49 21.77 21.62 -37.88
N GLY A 50 22.84 21.36 -37.12
CA GLY A 50 23.76 22.39 -36.64
C GLY A 50 24.69 21.85 -35.54
N SER A 51 25.91 21.53 -35.94
CA SER A 51 26.94 20.79 -35.19
C SER A 51 27.56 21.53 -34.00
N ALA A 52 27.61 20.85 -32.85
CA ALA A 52 28.78 20.82 -31.97
C ALA A 52 28.84 19.43 -31.32
N SER A 53 29.68 18.55 -31.87
CA SER A 53 29.91 17.20 -31.37
C SER A 53 30.76 17.26 -30.10
N SER A 54 30.15 17.56 -28.96
CA SER A 54 30.69 17.14 -27.68
C SER A 54 30.47 15.63 -27.59
N PHE A 55 31.55 14.86 -27.67
CA PHE A 55 31.51 13.45 -27.28
C PHE A 55 31.16 13.41 -25.78
N GLU A 56 29.87 13.26 -25.45
CA GLU A 56 29.49 12.77 -24.13
C GLU A 56 30.11 11.37 -24.01
N VAL A 57 31.16 11.28 -23.18
CA VAL A 57 31.62 9.98 -22.69
C VAL A 57 30.44 9.43 -21.91
N ALA A 58 29.74 8.44 -22.48
CA ALA A 58 28.71 7.71 -21.75
C ALA A 58 29.31 7.26 -20.42
N ALA A 59 28.74 7.74 -19.31
CA ALA A 59 29.22 7.35 -18.00
C ALA A 59 29.18 5.82 -17.90
N ALA A 60 30.25 5.22 -17.37
CA ALA A 60 30.33 3.78 -17.27
C ALA A 60 29.19 3.27 -16.37
N ALA A 61 28.43 2.31 -16.88
CA ALA A 61 27.39 1.65 -16.10
C ALA A 61 27.98 1.08 -14.80
N TRP A 62 27.27 1.23 -13.68
CA TRP A 62 27.74 0.80 -12.37
C TRP A 62 26.73 -0.12 -11.69
N ARG A 63 27.18 -1.00 -10.78
CA ARG A 63 26.30 -1.84 -9.95
C ARG A 63 26.48 -1.45 -8.49
N SER A 64 25.41 -1.57 -7.70
CA SER A 64 25.50 -1.41 -6.26
C SER A 64 26.41 -2.47 -5.64
N ALA A 65 27.18 -2.09 -4.62
CA ALA A 65 28.00 -3.04 -3.86
C ALA A 65 27.13 -4.08 -3.11
N LEU A 66 25.87 -3.76 -2.83
CA LEU A 66 24.89 -4.67 -2.23
C LEU A 66 24.19 -5.59 -3.25
N TYR A 67 24.42 -5.37 -4.54
CA TYR A 67 23.79 -6.14 -5.62
C TYR A 67 24.78 -6.48 -6.76
N PRO A 68 25.86 -7.25 -6.45
CA PRO A 68 26.80 -7.70 -7.45
C PRO A 68 26.13 -8.61 -8.50
N THR A 69 26.84 -8.90 -9.60
CA THR A 69 26.29 -9.70 -10.71
C THR A 69 25.83 -11.09 -10.27
N ASP A 70 26.58 -11.70 -9.35
CA ASP A 70 26.34 -13.02 -8.73
C ASP A 70 25.52 -12.93 -7.43
N TRP A 71 24.82 -11.82 -7.19
CA TRP A 71 23.99 -11.66 -6.00
C TRP A 71 23.00 -12.82 -5.82
N LEU A 72 22.92 -13.29 -4.57
CA LEU A 72 21.91 -14.21 -4.06
C LEU A 72 21.27 -13.59 -2.80
N PRO A 73 19.97 -13.82 -2.55
CA PRO A 73 19.36 -13.40 -1.30
C PRO A 73 19.86 -14.27 -0.15
N LEU A 74 19.78 -13.73 1.08
CA LEU A 74 20.27 -14.43 2.27
C LEU A 74 19.64 -15.81 2.48
N HIS A 75 18.35 -15.96 2.19
CA HIS A 75 17.65 -17.24 2.36
C HIS A 75 18.10 -18.33 1.36
N ALA A 76 18.81 -17.94 0.29
CA ALA A 76 19.34 -18.81 -0.75
C ALA A 76 20.89 -18.90 -0.69
N GLY A 77 21.49 -18.60 0.47
CA GLY A 77 22.95 -18.69 0.66
C GLY A 77 23.73 -17.42 0.33
N GLY A 78 23.05 -16.29 0.08
CA GLY A 78 23.70 -14.98 -0.01
C GLY A 78 24.33 -14.54 1.32
N ALA A 79 25.25 -13.57 1.24
CA ALA A 79 25.93 -13.01 2.40
C ALA A 79 25.50 -11.56 2.67
N ALA A 80 25.41 -11.20 3.95
CA ALA A 80 25.37 -9.80 4.35
C ALA A 80 26.80 -9.23 4.35
N THR A 81 26.93 -7.91 4.25
CA THR A 81 28.19 -7.23 4.52
C THR A 81 28.62 -7.42 5.98
N SER A 82 29.87 -7.08 6.30
CA SER A 82 30.41 -7.21 7.67
C SER A 82 29.66 -6.39 8.72
N ASP A 83 29.06 -5.27 8.33
CA ASP A 83 28.16 -4.43 9.14
C ASP A 83 26.68 -4.83 9.04
N GLY A 84 26.39 -5.95 8.37
CA GLY A 84 25.11 -6.63 8.40
C GLY A 84 24.07 -6.18 7.37
N LYS A 85 24.44 -5.34 6.39
CA LYS A 85 23.58 -4.87 5.30
C LYS A 85 23.33 -5.97 4.27
N PHE A 86 22.13 -5.97 3.68
CA PHE A 86 21.73 -6.89 2.62
C PHE A 86 20.45 -6.38 1.95
N LEU A 87 20.15 -6.87 0.75
CA LEU A 87 18.87 -6.62 0.08
C LEU A 87 17.93 -7.81 0.25
N HIS A 88 16.65 -7.51 0.48
CA HIS A 88 15.58 -8.52 0.49
C HIS A 88 15.27 -9.01 -0.93
N ASP A 89 14.68 -10.21 -1.03
CA ASP A 89 14.21 -10.75 -2.31
C ASP A 89 12.77 -10.29 -2.61
N PHE A 90 12.63 -9.24 -3.42
CA PHE A 90 11.33 -8.65 -3.76
C PHE A 90 10.62 -9.35 -4.93
N SER A 91 11.20 -10.43 -5.50
CA SER A 91 10.64 -11.14 -6.65
C SER A 91 9.26 -11.75 -6.40
N TYR A 92 8.85 -11.91 -5.14
CA TYR A 92 7.56 -12.48 -4.73
C TYR A 92 6.38 -11.51 -4.73
N ALA A 93 6.57 -10.24 -5.07
CA ALA A 93 5.46 -9.30 -5.13
C ALA A 93 4.54 -9.57 -6.33
N GLY A 94 3.23 -9.50 -6.09
CA GLY A 94 2.19 -9.55 -7.13
C GLY A 94 1.33 -10.82 -7.15
N TYR A 95 0.44 -10.88 -8.13
CA TYR A 95 -0.46 -12.00 -8.43
C TYR A 95 0.32 -13.31 -8.54
N LEU A 96 -0.09 -14.32 -7.75
CA LEU A 96 0.62 -15.61 -7.65
C LEU A 96 2.13 -15.43 -7.50
N GLU A 97 2.51 -14.54 -6.58
CA GLU A 97 3.91 -14.21 -6.27
C GLU A 97 4.71 -13.71 -7.48
N GLY A 98 4.03 -13.13 -8.48
CA GLY A 98 4.60 -12.70 -9.75
C GLY A 98 4.96 -13.85 -10.71
N SER A 99 4.72 -15.11 -10.33
CA SER A 99 5.15 -16.29 -11.10
C SER A 99 4.44 -16.46 -12.44
N VAL A 100 3.24 -15.89 -12.59
CA VAL A 100 2.44 -15.98 -13.81
C VAL A 100 1.75 -14.66 -14.15
N PRO A 101 1.36 -14.43 -15.42
CA PRO A 101 0.54 -13.30 -15.81
C PRO A 101 -0.83 -13.30 -15.13
N ILE A 102 -1.42 -12.12 -14.96
CA ILE A 102 -2.83 -11.97 -14.54
C ILE A 102 -3.74 -12.68 -15.55
N PRO A 103 -4.64 -13.58 -15.11
CA PRO A 103 -5.48 -14.35 -16.02
C PRO A 103 -6.54 -13.46 -16.68
N THR A 104 -7.05 -13.93 -17.82
CA THR A 104 -8.19 -13.29 -18.51
C THR A 104 -9.53 -13.90 -18.11
N THR A 105 -9.53 -15.11 -17.55
CA THR A 105 -10.69 -15.89 -17.10
C THR A 105 -10.40 -16.58 -15.76
N VAL A 106 -11.43 -16.87 -14.98
CA VAL A 106 -11.33 -17.53 -13.66
C VAL A 106 -12.51 -18.47 -13.41
N GLY A 107 -12.34 -19.39 -12.46
CA GLY A 107 -13.42 -20.24 -11.95
C GLY A 107 -14.08 -21.08 -13.04
N ALA A 108 -15.40 -21.19 -12.98
CA ALA A 108 -16.21 -21.87 -14.00
C ALA A 108 -16.24 -21.13 -15.36
N ASN A 109 -15.57 -19.99 -15.47
CA ASN A 109 -15.57 -19.11 -16.65
C ASN A 109 -16.99 -18.71 -17.10
N ALA A 110 -17.94 -18.67 -16.16
CA ALA A 110 -19.28 -18.15 -16.43
C ALA A 110 -19.17 -16.67 -16.79
N VAL A 111 -19.87 -16.23 -17.83
CA VAL A 111 -19.89 -14.81 -18.22
C VAL A 111 -21.30 -14.28 -18.08
N ARG A 112 -21.45 -13.22 -17.28
CA ARG A 112 -22.69 -12.47 -17.16
C ARG A 112 -22.48 -11.03 -17.57
N THR A 113 -23.19 -10.60 -18.61
CA THR A 113 -23.10 -9.23 -19.13
C THR A 113 -24.32 -8.43 -18.72
N LEU A 114 -24.12 -7.26 -18.13
CA LEU A 114 -25.20 -6.31 -17.90
C LEU A 114 -25.42 -5.41 -19.13
N ALA A 115 -26.67 -5.27 -19.54
CA ALA A 115 -27.04 -4.39 -20.64
C ALA A 115 -26.78 -2.92 -20.27
N ALA A 116 -25.87 -2.27 -21.00
CA ALA A 116 -25.56 -0.84 -20.82
C ALA A 116 -26.77 0.06 -21.12
N SER A 117 -27.66 -0.34 -22.03
CA SER A 117 -28.91 0.39 -22.31
C SER A 117 -29.83 0.49 -21.09
N THR A 118 -29.80 -0.50 -20.20
CA THR A 118 -30.60 -0.53 -18.98
C THR A 118 -29.88 0.10 -17.80
N TRP A 119 -28.61 -0.23 -17.60
CA TRP A 119 -27.88 0.07 -16.36
C TRP A 119 -26.74 1.08 -16.52
N GLY A 120 -26.24 1.25 -17.74
CA GLY A 120 -25.12 2.13 -18.09
C GLY A 120 -25.56 3.51 -18.60
N ASN A 121 -26.78 3.94 -18.30
CA ASN A 121 -27.38 5.18 -18.81
C ASN A 121 -27.12 6.42 -17.93
N GLY A 122 -26.42 6.28 -16.81
CA GLY A 122 -26.07 7.34 -15.86
C GLY A 122 -27.20 7.81 -14.94
N THR A 123 -28.41 7.28 -15.07
CA THR A 123 -29.61 7.74 -14.33
C THR A 123 -30.24 6.65 -13.48
N SER A 124 -30.41 5.44 -14.03
CA SER A 124 -30.93 4.29 -13.29
C SER A 124 -29.93 3.80 -12.25
N ASP A 125 -30.40 3.49 -11.03
CA ASP A 125 -29.54 2.89 -10.01
C ASP A 125 -29.22 1.45 -10.39
N ALA A 126 -27.96 1.20 -10.78
CA ALA A 126 -27.46 -0.08 -11.23
C ALA A 126 -26.99 -0.99 -10.08
N THR A 127 -27.01 -0.52 -8.83
CA THR A 127 -26.37 -1.23 -7.70
C THR A 127 -26.90 -2.64 -7.54
N THR A 128 -28.22 -2.80 -7.42
CA THR A 128 -28.86 -4.11 -7.23
C THR A 128 -28.65 -5.02 -8.44
N GLY A 129 -28.72 -4.48 -9.66
CA GLY A 129 -28.51 -5.25 -10.88
C GLY A 129 -27.08 -5.81 -10.99
N ILE A 130 -26.07 -4.99 -10.65
CA ILE A 130 -24.66 -5.41 -10.65
C ILE A 130 -24.43 -6.43 -9.54
N GLN A 131 -24.92 -6.19 -8.32
CA GLN A 131 -24.72 -7.12 -7.21
C GLN A 131 -25.38 -8.47 -7.48
N GLN A 132 -26.60 -8.50 -8.03
CA GLN A 132 -27.26 -9.75 -8.43
C GLN A 132 -26.45 -10.52 -9.47
N ALA A 133 -25.80 -9.84 -10.41
CA ALA A 133 -24.94 -10.51 -11.38
C ALA A 133 -23.69 -11.11 -10.75
N ILE A 134 -23.08 -10.40 -9.81
CA ILE A 134 -21.98 -10.91 -8.99
C ILE A 134 -22.41 -12.15 -8.22
N ASP A 135 -23.53 -12.07 -7.51
CA ASP A 135 -24.04 -13.15 -6.67
C ASP A 135 -24.35 -14.41 -7.49
N GLN A 136 -24.90 -14.24 -8.70
CA GLN A 136 -25.17 -15.35 -9.62
C GLN A 136 -23.89 -16.00 -10.16
N VAL A 137 -22.87 -15.21 -10.52
CA VAL A 137 -21.57 -15.74 -10.93
C VAL A 137 -20.91 -16.48 -9.75
N CYS A 138 -20.97 -15.93 -8.55
CA CYS A 138 -20.48 -16.58 -7.34
C CYS A 138 -21.18 -17.90 -7.06
N ALA A 139 -22.52 -17.95 -7.14
CA ALA A 139 -23.30 -19.17 -6.95
C ALA A 139 -23.00 -20.25 -8.01
N GLY A 140 -22.56 -19.84 -9.21
CA GLY A 140 -22.12 -20.72 -10.29
C GLY A 140 -20.67 -21.22 -10.19
N GLY A 141 -19.94 -20.90 -9.12
CA GLY A 141 -18.54 -21.31 -8.95
C GLY A 141 -17.51 -20.35 -9.54
N GLY A 142 -17.89 -19.08 -9.76
CA GLY A 142 -16.99 -18.04 -10.25
C GLY A 142 -17.05 -17.79 -11.76
N GLY A 143 -16.42 -16.72 -12.20
CA GLY A 143 -16.48 -16.25 -13.58
C GLY A 143 -16.32 -14.73 -13.69
N THR A 144 -16.91 -14.14 -14.72
CA THR A 144 -16.79 -12.73 -15.07
C THR A 144 -18.16 -12.05 -15.13
N VAL A 145 -18.30 -10.92 -14.43
CA VAL A 145 -19.37 -9.94 -14.64
C VAL A 145 -18.85 -8.84 -15.57
N ASN A 146 -19.39 -8.77 -16.78
CA ASN A 146 -19.07 -7.76 -17.77
C ASN A 146 -20.03 -6.57 -17.68
N LEU A 147 -19.47 -5.37 -17.62
CA LEU A 147 -20.17 -4.10 -17.72
C LEU A 147 -19.82 -3.48 -19.08
N GLY A 148 -20.84 -3.15 -19.89
CA GLY A 148 -20.64 -2.46 -21.16
C GLY A 148 -20.14 -1.02 -20.98
N ALA A 149 -19.81 -0.36 -22.08
CA ALA A 149 -19.47 1.06 -22.05
C ALA A 149 -20.70 1.88 -21.59
N GLY A 150 -20.46 2.92 -20.78
CA GLY A 150 -21.51 3.76 -20.21
C GLY A 150 -21.29 4.07 -18.73
N THR A 151 -22.23 4.82 -18.15
CA THR A 151 -22.17 5.26 -16.76
C THR A 151 -23.16 4.48 -15.92
N TYR A 152 -22.66 3.73 -14.95
CA TYR A 152 -23.43 2.95 -14.00
C TYR A 152 -23.51 3.74 -12.69
N ARG A 153 -24.67 4.34 -12.44
CA ARG A 153 -24.95 5.04 -11.19
C ARG A 153 -25.15 4.00 -10.09
N ILE A 154 -24.36 4.10 -9.02
CA ILE A 154 -24.37 3.17 -7.89
C ILE A 154 -24.32 3.95 -6.58
N ARG A 155 -24.68 3.28 -5.48
CA ARG A 155 -24.59 3.83 -4.11
C ARG A 155 -24.71 2.72 -3.08
N PRO A 156 -24.25 2.92 -1.84
CA PRO A 156 -24.62 2.03 -0.75
C PRO A 156 -26.14 1.90 -0.60
N GLN A 157 -26.61 0.66 -0.41
CA GLN A 157 -28.03 0.33 -0.30
C GLN A 157 -28.38 0.01 1.16
N GLY A 158 -29.51 0.53 1.65
CA GLY A 158 -29.97 0.27 3.02
C GLY A 158 -28.92 0.66 4.07
N SER A 159 -28.58 -0.26 4.96
CA SER A 159 -27.55 -0.08 5.99
C SER A 159 -26.14 -0.51 5.57
N ASN A 160 -25.94 -0.87 4.29
CA ASN A 160 -24.62 -1.28 3.82
C ASN A 160 -23.64 -0.10 3.87
N ASP A 161 -22.41 -0.40 4.25
CA ASP A 161 -21.28 0.52 4.20
C ASP A 161 -20.45 0.36 2.91
N TYR A 162 -21.06 -0.24 1.88
CA TYR A 162 -20.49 -0.39 0.54
C TYR A 162 -21.59 -0.31 -0.53
N ALA A 163 -21.26 0.11 -1.75
CA ALA A 163 -22.16 0.01 -2.90
C ALA A 163 -22.12 -1.40 -3.52
N LEU A 164 -20.94 -1.92 -3.83
CA LEU A 164 -20.73 -3.25 -4.42
C LEU A 164 -19.76 -4.08 -3.58
N ARG A 165 -20.01 -5.39 -3.52
CA ARG A 165 -19.12 -6.37 -2.86
C ARG A 165 -18.79 -7.50 -3.81
N MET A 166 -17.55 -7.98 -3.77
CA MET A 166 -17.04 -9.16 -4.48
C MET A 166 -16.74 -10.27 -3.45
N PRO A 167 -17.73 -11.09 -3.06
CA PRO A 167 -17.65 -11.91 -1.85
C PRO A 167 -17.27 -13.38 -2.09
N CYS A 168 -16.76 -13.72 -3.27
CA CYS A 168 -16.43 -15.11 -3.62
C CYS A 168 -15.11 -15.18 -4.37
N ARG A 169 -14.43 -16.32 -4.28
CA ARG A 169 -13.23 -16.59 -5.08
C ARG A 169 -13.55 -16.66 -6.57
N ASP A 170 -12.51 -16.51 -7.38
CA ASP A 170 -12.57 -16.72 -8.83
C ASP A 170 -13.63 -15.81 -9.50
N LEU A 171 -13.53 -14.51 -9.23
CA LEU A 171 -14.49 -13.52 -9.71
C LEU A 171 -13.78 -12.34 -10.36
N ILE A 172 -14.21 -11.99 -11.58
CA ILE A 172 -13.81 -10.78 -12.28
C ILE A 172 -15.01 -9.85 -12.43
N VAL A 173 -14.88 -8.58 -12.06
CA VAL A 173 -15.76 -7.50 -12.50
C VAL A 173 -15.00 -6.67 -13.52
N ARG A 174 -15.47 -6.67 -14.77
CA ARG A 174 -14.76 -6.11 -15.93
C ARG A 174 -15.63 -5.11 -16.68
N GLY A 175 -15.14 -3.88 -16.80
CA GLY A 175 -15.71 -2.88 -17.70
C GLY A 175 -15.22 -3.01 -19.15
N ALA A 176 -15.83 -2.23 -20.02
CA ALA A 176 -15.42 -2.03 -21.41
C ALA A 176 -14.24 -1.05 -21.49
N VAL A 177 -13.50 -1.12 -22.60
CA VAL A 177 -12.44 -0.17 -22.95
C VAL A 177 -12.75 0.56 -24.26
N ASP A 178 -12.21 1.75 -24.43
CA ASP A 178 -12.22 2.48 -25.69
C ASP A 178 -11.12 1.99 -26.66
N SER A 179 -10.99 2.65 -27.81
CA SER A 179 -9.99 2.30 -28.83
C SER A 179 -8.54 2.51 -28.39
N ALA A 180 -8.30 3.30 -27.34
CA ALA A 180 -6.99 3.50 -26.73
C ALA A 180 -6.72 2.52 -25.57
N GLY A 181 -7.65 1.61 -25.28
CA GLY A 181 -7.56 0.67 -24.17
C GLY A 181 -7.88 1.29 -22.81
N LEU A 182 -8.45 2.50 -22.77
CA LEU A 182 -8.83 3.18 -21.53
C LEU A 182 -10.23 2.74 -21.10
N PRO A 183 -10.55 2.76 -19.79
CA PRO A 183 -11.89 2.42 -19.31
C PRO A 183 -12.98 3.27 -19.97
N ALA A 184 -13.96 2.60 -20.59
CA ALA A 184 -15.18 3.19 -21.14
C ALA A 184 -16.42 2.90 -20.27
N THR A 185 -16.24 2.13 -19.20
CA THR A 185 -17.23 1.93 -18.14
C THR A 185 -16.95 2.85 -16.97
N PHE A 186 -17.92 3.68 -16.61
CA PHE A 186 -17.85 4.62 -15.50
C PHE A 186 -18.76 4.17 -14.37
N LEU A 187 -18.18 3.88 -13.20
CA LEU A 187 -18.93 3.64 -11.97
C LEU A 187 -19.06 4.97 -11.22
N PHE A 188 -20.27 5.49 -11.13
CA PHE A 188 -20.57 6.76 -10.48
C PHE A 188 -21.27 6.51 -9.15
N ASN A 189 -20.55 6.69 -8.03
CA ASN A 189 -21.15 6.71 -6.71
C ASN A 189 -21.85 8.05 -6.47
N ASP A 190 -23.17 8.05 -6.36
CA ASP A 190 -23.95 9.28 -6.27
C ASP A 190 -24.37 9.69 -4.84
N GLU A 191 -23.86 8.97 -3.83
CA GLU A 191 -23.99 9.29 -2.41
C GLU A 191 -22.84 10.23 -1.96
N PRO A 192 -23.12 11.50 -1.59
CA PRO A 192 -22.09 12.43 -1.10
C PRO A 192 -21.70 12.20 0.38
N VAL A 193 -22.51 11.50 1.17
CA VAL A 193 -22.25 11.19 2.59
C VAL A 193 -21.74 9.76 2.71
N MET A 194 -20.42 9.64 2.58
CA MET A 194 -19.70 8.37 2.50
C MET A 194 -18.79 8.09 3.72
N ARG A 195 -19.07 8.72 4.86
CA ARG A 195 -18.32 8.51 6.11
C ARG A 195 -18.19 7.02 6.42
N GLY A 196 -16.96 6.51 6.39
CA GLY A 196 -16.62 5.12 6.63
C GLY A 196 -17.26 4.15 5.64
N LYS A 197 -17.65 4.59 4.43
CA LYS A 197 -18.26 3.75 3.38
C LYS A 197 -17.32 3.55 2.20
N ARG A 198 -17.64 2.55 1.37
CA ARG A 198 -16.83 2.16 0.20
C ARG A 198 -17.68 2.12 -1.06
N VAL A 199 -17.07 2.38 -2.22
CA VAL A 199 -17.75 2.12 -3.48
C VAL A 199 -17.68 0.61 -3.77
N ILE A 200 -16.50 0.02 -3.71
CA ILE A 200 -16.29 -1.41 -3.95
C ILE A 200 -15.53 -2.04 -2.78
N VAL A 201 -16.02 -3.20 -2.32
CA VAL A 201 -15.29 -4.09 -1.41
C VAL A 201 -14.89 -5.35 -2.17
N MET A 202 -13.59 -5.56 -2.37
CA MET A 202 -13.01 -6.81 -2.85
C MET A 202 -12.77 -7.74 -1.66
N GLY A 203 -13.73 -8.61 -1.37
CA GLY A 203 -13.77 -9.46 -0.17
C GLY A 203 -15.11 -9.40 0.57
N GLU A 204 -15.14 -9.83 1.82
CA GLU A 204 -16.40 -10.02 2.57
C GLU A 204 -16.64 -9.02 3.73
N SER A 205 -15.60 -8.30 4.17
CA SER A 205 -15.67 -7.49 5.40
C SER A 205 -15.11 -6.09 5.20
N THR A 206 -15.74 -5.11 5.83
CA THR A 206 -15.18 -3.75 5.98
C THR A 206 -14.44 -3.55 7.30
N ARG A 207 -14.50 -4.54 8.20
CA ARG A 207 -13.82 -4.56 9.50
C ARG A 207 -12.32 -4.90 9.35
N GLY A 208 -11.51 -4.36 10.25
CA GLY A 208 -10.06 -4.55 10.31
C GLY A 208 -9.61 -5.99 10.55
N ILE A 209 -8.34 -6.24 10.26
CA ILE A 209 -7.69 -7.56 10.22
C ILE A 209 -7.80 -8.40 11.51
N TYR A 210 -7.64 -7.84 12.71
CA TYR A 210 -7.67 -8.66 13.93
C TYR A 210 -9.08 -9.09 14.32
N ALA A 211 -10.10 -8.29 13.96
CA ALA A 211 -11.50 -8.66 14.07
C ALA A 211 -11.95 -9.65 12.98
N THR A 212 -11.06 -10.10 12.08
CA THR A 212 -11.43 -10.95 10.93
C THR A 212 -10.49 -12.12 10.64
N LEU A 213 -9.18 -12.03 10.91
CA LEU A 213 -8.21 -13.12 10.74
C LEU A 213 -8.15 -14.06 11.94
N PHE A 214 -8.25 -13.51 13.15
CA PHE A 214 -8.22 -14.30 14.40
C PHE A 214 -9.61 -14.59 14.96
N ASP A 215 -10.62 -13.81 14.55
CA ASP A 215 -12.05 -14.03 14.85
C ASP A 215 -12.69 -14.97 13.80
N LYS A 216 -12.43 -16.27 13.92
CA LYS A 216 -13.23 -17.32 13.26
C LYS A 216 -14.31 -17.73 14.27
N PRO A 217 -15.61 -17.73 13.93
CA PRO A 217 -16.61 -18.38 14.77
C PRO A 217 -16.21 -19.85 14.96
N GLY A 218 -15.90 -20.24 16.21
CA GLY A 218 -15.34 -21.56 16.53
C GLY A 218 -13.81 -21.67 16.48
N ASN A 219 -13.05 -20.57 16.31
CA ASN A 219 -11.62 -20.59 16.64
C ASN A 219 -11.48 -20.70 18.15
N VAL A 220 -11.25 -21.94 18.58
CA VAL A 220 -10.67 -22.23 19.87
C VAL A 220 -9.28 -21.59 19.90
N ALA A 221 -8.87 -21.06 21.04
CA ALA A 221 -7.53 -20.54 21.29
C ALA A 221 -6.38 -21.59 21.13
N ASN A 222 -6.62 -22.72 20.45
CA ASN A 222 -5.86 -23.98 20.55
C ASN A 222 -5.11 -24.44 19.28
N ASN A 223 -5.18 -23.76 18.13
CA ASN A 223 -4.37 -24.10 16.94
C ASN A 223 -3.15 -23.17 16.76
N LYS A 224 -2.47 -22.84 17.87
CA LYS A 224 -1.22 -22.09 17.83
C LYS A 224 -0.06 -23.09 17.89
N VAL A 225 0.91 -22.94 17.01
CA VAL A 225 2.16 -23.68 17.09
C VAL A 225 3.29 -22.71 17.37
N ALA A 226 3.96 -22.92 18.50
CA ALA A 226 5.09 -22.10 18.91
C ALA A 226 6.25 -22.25 17.92
N ILE A 227 6.88 -21.13 17.58
CA ILE A 227 8.18 -21.13 16.92
C ILE A 227 9.24 -21.39 18.00
N THR A 228 10.21 -22.25 17.72
CA THR A 228 11.12 -22.81 18.74
C THR A 228 12.55 -22.28 18.69
N GLN A 229 12.86 -21.41 17.72
CA GLN A 229 14.17 -20.78 17.58
C GLN A 229 14.04 -19.32 17.12
N ASP A 230 15.04 -18.51 17.44
CA ASP A 230 15.19 -17.17 16.87
C ASP A 230 15.43 -17.27 15.36
N LEU A 231 14.74 -16.44 14.59
CA LEU A 231 14.89 -16.30 13.14
C LEU A 231 15.37 -14.87 12.87
N LEU A 232 16.69 -14.66 12.92
CA LEU A 232 17.29 -13.32 12.89
C LEU A 232 17.52 -12.75 11.48
N ARG A 233 17.32 -13.57 10.45
CA ARG A 233 17.55 -13.24 9.04
C ARG A 233 16.38 -13.77 8.19
N PRO A 234 16.21 -13.25 6.95
CA PRO A 234 15.21 -13.80 6.04
C PRO A 234 15.39 -15.31 5.86
N THR A 235 14.34 -16.06 6.12
CA THR A 235 14.34 -17.53 6.05
C THR A 235 12.96 -18.03 5.63
N ARG A 236 12.94 -19.18 4.95
CA ARG A 236 11.73 -19.94 4.60
C ARG A 236 11.52 -21.14 5.49
N THR A 237 12.50 -21.53 6.31
CA THR A 237 12.41 -22.68 7.19
C THR A 237 12.06 -22.21 8.59
N ILE A 238 10.90 -22.63 9.08
CA ILE A 238 10.33 -22.20 10.36
C ILE A 238 10.41 -23.36 11.35
N PRO A 239 11.29 -23.30 12.38
CA PRO A 239 11.35 -24.27 13.46
C PRO A 239 10.10 -24.15 14.33
N VAL A 240 9.40 -25.27 14.52
CA VAL A 240 8.11 -25.30 15.21
C VAL A 240 8.07 -26.37 16.29
N ALA A 241 7.20 -26.20 17.29
CA ALA A 241 7.02 -27.21 18.34
C ALA A 241 6.38 -28.50 17.82
N SER A 242 5.57 -28.40 16.76
CA SER A 242 4.89 -29.53 16.11
C SER A 242 4.58 -29.20 14.66
N THR A 243 4.68 -30.18 13.77
CA THR A 243 4.23 -30.09 12.37
C THR A 243 2.84 -30.69 12.14
N THR A 244 2.24 -31.29 13.17
CA THR A 244 0.91 -31.91 13.09
C THR A 244 -0.12 -30.89 12.60
N GLY A 245 -0.87 -31.26 11.56
CA GLY A 245 -1.93 -30.41 10.99
C GLY A 245 -1.47 -29.46 9.88
N TYR A 246 -0.20 -29.50 9.46
CA TYR A 246 0.29 -28.74 8.31
C TYR A 246 0.67 -29.64 7.14
N SER A 247 0.09 -29.35 5.98
CA SER A 247 0.35 -30.02 4.71
C SER A 247 0.77 -29.00 3.63
N PRO A 248 1.52 -29.43 2.59
CA PRO A 248 1.78 -28.59 1.44
C PRO A 248 0.50 -27.98 0.86
N GLY A 249 0.49 -26.68 0.63
CA GLY A 249 -0.67 -25.91 0.14
C GLY A 249 -1.50 -25.24 1.24
N ASP A 250 -1.33 -25.63 2.50
CA ASP A 250 -1.97 -24.94 3.62
C ASP A 250 -1.45 -23.51 3.74
N TYR A 251 -2.28 -22.65 4.31
CA TYR A 251 -1.91 -21.27 4.57
C TYR A 251 -1.80 -21.03 6.06
N VAL A 252 -0.78 -20.26 6.44
CA VAL A 252 -0.46 -19.96 7.82
C VAL A 252 -0.24 -18.47 8.01
N ALA A 253 -0.60 -17.97 9.18
CA ALA A 253 -0.21 -16.65 9.66
C ALA A 253 0.89 -16.81 10.71
N ILE A 254 2.04 -16.20 10.49
CA ILE A 254 3.14 -16.13 11.44
C ILE A 254 3.15 -14.73 12.05
N THR A 255 3.15 -14.64 13.38
CA THR A 255 3.16 -13.35 14.09
C THR A 255 3.83 -13.47 15.45
N PHE A 256 4.16 -12.33 16.06
CA PHE A 256 4.74 -12.21 17.38
C PHE A 256 4.27 -10.92 18.08
N ASP A 257 4.47 -10.86 19.39
CA ASP A 257 4.03 -9.74 20.21
C ASP A 257 5.03 -8.57 20.16
N TRP A 258 4.54 -7.34 20.07
CA TRP A 258 5.37 -6.15 20.27
C TRP A 258 5.62 -5.93 21.77
N SER A 259 6.41 -6.82 22.36
CA SER A 259 6.76 -6.80 23.77
C SER A 259 7.49 -5.51 24.17
N ASP A 260 7.60 -5.24 25.46
CA ASP A 260 8.42 -4.12 25.94
C ASP A 260 9.88 -4.26 25.51
N ALA A 261 10.40 -5.50 25.43
CA ALA A 261 11.75 -5.77 24.93
C ALA A 261 11.87 -5.49 23.43
N PHE A 262 10.85 -5.82 22.63
CA PHE A 262 10.80 -5.42 21.22
C PHE A 262 10.84 -3.90 21.10
N LYS A 263 10.00 -3.17 21.82
CA LYS A 263 10.00 -1.70 21.77
C LYS A 263 11.33 -1.11 22.24
N ALA A 264 11.94 -1.69 23.26
CA ALA A 264 13.24 -1.28 23.77
C ALA A 264 14.38 -1.46 22.75
N ASP A 265 14.39 -2.56 21.99
CA ASP A 265 15.35 -2.75 20.88
C ASP A 265 15.26 -1.64 19.82
N HIS A 266 14.11 -0.96 19.73
CA HIS A 266 13.86 0.11 18.77
C HIS A 266 13.93 1.51 19.39
N GLY A 267 14.11 1.61 20.72
CA GLY A 267 14.01 2.89 21.43
C GLY A 267 12.60 3.51 21.41
N MET A 268 11.56 2.71 21.19
CA MET A 268 10.20 3.18 20.89
C MET A 268 9.22 3.06 22.07
N GLN A 269 9.70 2.80 23.29
CA GLN A 269 8.86 2.61 24.47
C GLN A 269 7.90 3.79 24.74
N GLN A 270 8.33 5.00 24.40
CA GLN A 270 7.54 6.23 24.60
C GLN A 270 6.55 6.52 23.47
N TYR A 271 6.73 5.91 22.30
CA TYR A 271 5.97 6.26 21.10
C TYR A 271 4.99 5.17 20.72
N TRP A 272 5.45 3.93 20.51
CA TRP A 272 4.64 2.84 20.01
C TRP A 272 3.60 2.37 21.05
N PRO A 273 2.31 2.73 20.90
CA PRO A 273 1.30 2.45 21.93
C PRO A 273 0.99 0.95 21.98
N VAL A 274 0.92 0.37 23.19
CA VAL A 274 0.59 -1.06 23.38
C VAL A 274 -0.75 -1.44 22.74
N GLU A 275 -1.73 -0.53 22.77
CA GLU A 275 -3.11 -0.82 22.35
C GLU A 275 -3.36 -0.69 20.85
N LYS A 276 -2.52 0.07 20.12
CA LYS A 276 -2.74 0.34 18.68
C LYS A 276 -1.75 -0.36 17.78
N VAL A 277 -0.62 -0.83 18.31
CA VAL A 277 0.36 -1.50 17.46
C VAL A 277 0.06 -2.98 17.35
N GLN A 278 -0.38 -3.32 16.14
CA GLN A 278 -0.63 -4.67 15.71
C GLN A 278 0.71 -5.41 15.57
N GLY A 279 0.79 -6.62 16.14
CA GLY A 279 1.96 -7.49 15.98
C GLY A 279 2.30 -7.68 14.51
N MET A 280 3.57 -7.89 14.18
CA MET A 280 3.96 -8.08 12.80
C MET A 280 3.35 -9.38 12.26
N LEU A 281 2.87 -9.36 11.01
CA LEU A 281 2.14 -10.47 10.42
C LEU A 281 2.76 -10.90 9.08
N PHE A 282 3.02 -12.20 8.95
CA PHE A 282 3.45 -12.83 7.72
C PHE A 282 2.47 -13.92 7.33
N TYR A 283 1.67 -13.67 6.29
CA TYR A 283 0.84 -14.71 5.68
C TYR A 283 1.67 -15.51 4.67
N ARG A 284 1.66 -16.83 4.79
CA ARG A 284 2.53 -17.74 4.05
C ARG A 284 1.79 -18.99 3.60
N ARG A 285 2.26 -19.61 2.51
CA ARG A 285 1.83 -20.94 2.09
C ARG A 285 2.88 -21.96 2.53
N VAL A 286 2.43 -23.06 3.12
CA VAL A 286 3.25 -24.21 3.46
C VAL A 286 3.67 -24.93 2.18
N LEU A 287 4.96 -25.17 2.03
CA LEU A 287 5.53 -25.97 0.95
C LEU A 287 5.84 -27.40 1.39
N SER A 288 6.31 -27.56 2.62
CA SER A 288 6.59 -28.85 3.23
C SER A 288 6.59 -28.74 4.75
N ALA A 289 6.36 -29.87 5.42
CA ALA A 289 6.46 -30.01 6.86
C ALA A 289 7.30 -31.26 7.18
N ASP A 290 8.38 -31.09 7.95
CA ASP A 290 9.28 -32.16 8.35
C ASP A 290 9.08 -32.48 9.83
N ALA A 291 8.50 -33.64 10.12
CA ALA A 291 8.23 -34.08 11.49
C ALA A 291 9.49 -34.46 12.27
N THR A 292 10.55 -34.92 11.59
CA THR A 292 11.82 -35.30 12.21
C THR A 292 12.62 -34.06 12.58
N ALA A 293 12.76 -33.11 11.65
CA ALA A 293 13.45 -31.85 11.89
C ALA A 293 12.59 -30.84 12.69
N LYS A 294 11.29 -31.08 12.79
CA LYS A 294 10.28 -30.16 13.36
C LYS A 294 10.31 -28.78 12.70
N THR A 295 10.28 -28.77 11.38
CA THR A 295 10.30 -27.54 10.58
C THR A 295 9.13 -27.50 9.61
N VAL A 296 8.68 -26.29 9.31
CA VAL A 296 7.75 -25.99 8.21
C VAL A 296 8.45 -25.07 7.24
N THR A 297 8.49 -25.46 5.96
CA THR A 297 9.03 -24.61 4.90
C THR A 297 7.89 -23.81 4.28
N VAL A 298 8.09 -22.50 4.14
CA VAL A 298 7.11 -21.56 3.58
C VAL A 298 7.54 -21.00 2.22
N ASP A 299 6.57 -20.49 1.48
CA ASP A 299 6.74 -20.00 0.12
C ASP A 299 7.61 -18.73 -0.02
N ILE A 300 7.45 -17.75 0.87
CA ILE A 300 8.18 -16.47 0.87
C ILE A 300 9.01 -16.34 2.16
N PRO A 301 10.27 -15.87 2.10
CA PRO A 301 11.06 -15.64 3.31
C PRO A 301 10.39 -14.64 4.26
N LEU A 302 10.60 -14.79 5.58
CA LEU A 302 10.19 -13.78 6.55
C LEU A 302 10.96 -12.47 6.31
N ARG A 303 10.29 -11.32 6.48
CA ARG A 303 10.82 -10.00 6.09
C ARG A 303 11.44 -9.20 7.23
N TYR A 304 11.49 -9.76 8.43
CA TYR A 304 12.05 -9.09 9.61
C TYR A 304 12.39 -10.12 10.70
N PRO A 305 13.32 -9.81 11.62
CA PRO A 305 13.68 -10.72 12.70
C PRO A 305 12.50 -11.16 13.56
N VAL A 306 12.51 -12.43 13.95
CA VAL A 306 11.56 -13.04 14.88
C VAL A 306 12.36 -13.60 16.06
N LYS A 307 12.13 -13.09 17.26
CA LYS A 307 12.84 -13.52 18.49
C LYS A 307 11.90 -14.25 19.43
N LEU A 308 12.36 -15.33 20.05
CA LEU A 308 11.60 -16.17 20.98
C LEU A 308 11.04 -15.38 22.16
N ARG A 309 11.78 -14.39 22.66
CA ARG A 309 11.34 -13.52 23.76
C ARG A 309 10.03 -12.78 23.43
N ASP A 310 9.72 -12.59 22.16
CA ASP A 310 8.54 -11.88 21.65
C ASP A 310 7.38 -12.84 21.36
N ASN A 311 7.44 -14.07 21.90
CA ASN A 311 6.41 -15.09 21.82
C ASN A 311 5.90 -15.36 20.39
N PRO A 312 6.79 -15.75 19.45
CA PRO A 312 6.43 -15.98 18.07
C PRO A 312 5.66 -17.29 17.88
N ARG A 313 4.64 -17.25 17.02
CA ARG A 313 3.80 -18.42 16.73
C ARG A 313 3.23 -18.41 15.33
N MET A 314 2.84 -19.61 14.91
CA MET A 314 2.13 -19.88 13.67
C MET A 314 0.66 -20.24 13.95
N TYR A 315 -0.23 -19.78 13.08
CA TYR A 315 -1.67 -19.95 13.16
C TYR A 315 -2.24 -20.47 11.86
N GLU A 316 -3.34 -21.21 11.95
CA GLU A 316 -4.29 -21.35 10.85
C GLU A 316 -5.15 -20.06 10.75
N PRO A 317 -5.01 -19.25 9.69
CA PRO A 317 -5.76 -18.02 9.50
C PRO A 317 -7.15 -18.31 8.92
N ARG A 318 -8.06 -17.32 8.99
CA ARG A 318 -9.27 -17.34 8.16
C ARG A 318 -8.91 -17.51 6.68
N ALA A 319 -9.77 -18.21 5.93
CA ALA A 319 -9.61 -18.37 4.49
C ALA A 319 -9.68 -17.02 3.76
N TYR A 320 -8.78 -16.83 2.80
CA TYR A 320 -8.76 -15.67 1.91
C TYR A 320 -9.58 -15.94 0.66
N PHE A 321 -10.15 -14.89 0.07
CA PHE A 321 -10.65 -14.87 -1.29
C PHE A 321 -9.47 -14.88 -2.26
N ALA A 322 -9.45 -15.83 -3.18
CA ALA A 322 -8.43 -15.92 -4.22
C ALA A 322 -9.01 -15.49 -5.57
N ASN A 323 -8.17 -14.97 -6.47
CA ASN A 323 -8.54 -14.66 -7.84
C ASN A 323 -9.70 -13.65 -7.96
N LEU A 324 -9.61 -12.53 -7.22
CA LEU A 324 -10.49 -11.38 -7.39
C LEU A 324 -9.89 -10.40 -8.39
N GLY A 325 -10.60 -10.08 -9.46
CA GLY A 325 -10.18 -9.12 -10.48
C GLY A 325 -11.14 -7.94 -10.61
N LEU A 326 -10.64 -6.72 -10.43
CA LEU A 326 -11.34 -5.50 -10.84
C LEU A 326 -10.63 -4.89 -12.05
N GLU A 327 -11.35 -4.78 -13.17
CA GLU A 327 -10.74 -4.42 -14.45
C GLU A 327 -11.52 -3.37 -15.23
N ASN A 328 -10.78 -2.48 -15.92
CA ASN A 328 -11.31 -1.63 -17.00
C ASN A 328 -12.49 -0.73 -16.57
N VAL A 329 -12.45 -0.17 -15.37
CA VAL A 329 -13.48 0.74 -14.86
C VAL A 329 -12.88 2.08 -14.45
N SER A 330 -13.67 3.15 -14.59
CA SER A 330 -13.37 4.45 -13.99
C SER A 330 -14.34 4.74 -12.86
N ILE A 331 -13.86 5.11 -11.67
CA ILE A 331 -14.67 5.34 -10.47
C ILE A 331 -14.73 6.84 -10.18
N GLY A 332 -15.93 7.38 -10.00
CA GLY A 332 -16.17 8.78 -9.66
C GLY A 332 -17.19 8.88 -8.53
N MET A 333 -17.01 9.84 -7.63
CA MET A 333 -17.89 10.07 -6.50
C MET A 333 -18.54 11.45 -6.60
N ARG A 334 -19.82 11.54 -6.24
CA ARG A 334 -20.55 12.80 -6.09
C ARG A 334 -19.85 13.67 -5.06
N GLU A 335 -19.53 14.90 -5.43
CA GLU A 335 -18.93 15.87 -4.49
C GLU A 335 -19.85 16.14 -3.30
N ASN A 336 -19.25 16.36 -2.14
CA ASN A 336 -19.96 16.76 -0.92
C ASN A 336 -19.94 18.29 -0.80
N ASN A 337 -21.11 18.93 -0.70
CA ASN A 337 -21.21 20.40 -0.65
C ASN A 337 -21.38 20.97 0.76
N THR A 338 -21.31 20.12 1.79
CA THR A 338 -21.34 20.54 3.18
C THR A 338 -20.07 21.30 3.53
N SER A 339 -20.22 22.43 4.24
CA SER A 339 -19.09 23.27 4.66
C SER A 339 -18.26 22.61 5.78
N GLY A 340 -17.09 23.18 6.09
CA GLY A 340 -16.19 22.63 7.10
C GLY A 340 -15.36 21.46 6.55
N THR A 341 -14.37 21.79 5.73
CA THR A 341 -13.45 20.81 5.11
C THR A 341 -12.00 21.01 5.55
N GLY A 342 -11.77 21.71 6.65
CA GLY A 342 -10.46 21.87 7.28
C GLY A 342 -9.96 20.56 7.90
N ASP A 343 -8.67 20.53 8.26
CA ASP A 343 -8.01 19.31 8.73
C ASP A 343 -8.63 18.72 10.01
N ASN A 344 -9.07 19.58 10.94
CA ASN A 344 -9.69 19.17 12.21
C ASN A 344 -11.22 19.02 12.13
N ASP A 345 -11.85 19.48 11.05
CA ASP A 345 -13.31 19.44 10.92
C ASP A 345 -13.86 18.01 10.92
N VAL A 346 -13.00 17.02 10.63
CA VAL A 346 -13.31 15.59 10.65
C VAL A 346 -13.81 15.08 12.01
N TYR A 347 -13.52 15.79 13.09
CA TYR A 347 -13.96 15.45 14.45
C TYR A 347 -15.26 16.15 14.87
N THR A 348 -15.84 16.96 13.99
CA THR A 348 -17.05 17.73 14.27
C THR A 348 -18.20 17.21 13.42
N ALA A 349 -19.20 16.60 14.06
CA ALA A 349 -20.39 16.11 13.35
C ALA A 349 -21.11 17.25 12.62
N GLY A 350 -21.54 16.99 11.38
CA GLY A 350 -22.25 17.96 10.52
C GLY A 350 -21.34 18.79 9.60
N THR A 351 -20.03 18.57 9.61
CA THR A 351 -19.10 19.17 8.64
C THR A 351 -18.93 18.26 7.41
N GLY A 352 -18.49 18.84 6.28
CA GLY A 352 -18.16 18.08 5.08
C GLY A 352 -17.00 17.12 5.31
N ALA A 353 -15.98 17.51 6.09
CA ALA A 353 -14.89 16.63 6.51
C ALA A 353 -15.42 15.40 7.26
N TRP A 354 -16.34 15.59 8.21
CA TRP A 354 -16.97 14.48 8.92
C TRP A 354 -17.73 13.54 7.98
N GLU A 355 -18.50 14.09 7.04
CA GLU A 355 -19.31 13.30 6.09
C GLU A 355 -18.49 12.53 5.05
N MET A 356 -17.27 12.98 4.74
CA MET A 356 -16.36 12.32 3.79
C MET A 356 -15.33 11.42 4.46
N ASP A 357 -15.22 11.44 5.79
CA ASP A 357 -14.18 10.74 6.56
C ASP A 357 -14.09 9.26 6.17
N GLN A 358 -12.92 8.82 5.73
CA GLN A 358 -12.60 7.46 5.27
C GLN A 358 -13.48 6.94 4.11
N ALA A 359 -14.17 7.81 3.38
CA ALA A 359 -14.83 7.43 2.13
C ALA A 359 -13.80 6.84 1.15
N THR A 360 -13.98 5.59 0.73
CA THR A 360 -12.95 4.85 -0.03
C THR A 360 -13.49 4.33 -1.36
N ALA A 361 -12.74 4.48 -2.46
CA ALA A 361 -13.17 3.97 -3.76
C ALA A 361 -13.16 2.43 -3.79
N VAL A 362 -12.03 1.82 -3.45
CA VAL A 362 -11.89 0.36 -3.41
C VAL A 362 -11.22 -0.05 -2.12
N GLN A 363 -11.83 -0.96 -1.38
CA GLN A 363 -11.17 -1.64 -0.26
C GLN A 363 -10.92 -3.10 -0.66
N VAL A 364 -9.69 -3.56 -0.48
CA VAL A 364 -9.29 -4.96 -0.67
C VAL A 364 -9.01 -5.57 0.69
N VAL A 365 -9.67 -6.69 0.98
CA VAL A 365 -9.71 -7.25 2.34
C VAL A 365 -9.88 -8.77 2.31
N LEU A 366 -9.07 -9.49 3.10
CA LEU A 366 -9.03 -10.96 3.10
C LEU A 366 -8.81 -11.52 1.70
N ALA A 367 -8.04 -10.83 0.85
CA ALA A 367 -7.83 -11.23 -0.54
C ALA A 367 -6.38 -11.64 -0.79
N ARG A 368 -6.20 -12.67 -1.60
CA ARG A 368 -4.90 -13.08 -2.13
C ARG A 368 -4.98 -13.35 -3.61
N HIS A 369 -3.84 -13.38 -4.28
CA HIS A 369 -3.75 -13.76 -5.70
C HIS A 369 -4.83 -13.01 -6.49
N SER A 370 -4.85 -11.70 -6.34
CA SER A 370 -5.92 -10.85 -6.83
C SER A 370 -5.31 -9.69 -7.61
N TRP A 371 -6.12 -8.93 -8.33
CA TRP A 371 -5.61 -7.80 -9.09
C TRP A 371 -6.63 -6.68 -9.27
N ILE A 372 -6.08 -5.48 -9.46
CA ILE A 372 -6.78 -4.29 -9.93
C ILE A 372 -6.01 -3.82 -11.16
N ARG A 373 -6.66 -3.84 -12.32
CA ARG A 373 -6.01 -3.56 -13.61
C ARG A 373 -6.78 -2.52 -14.40
N ASN A 374 -6.08 -1.51 -14.93
CA ASN A 374 -6.70 -0.51 -15.79
C ASN A 374 -7.89 0.18 -15.11
N VAL A 375 -7.68 0.66 -13.88
CA VAL A 375 -8.70 1.36 -13.10
C VAL A 375 -8.32 2.83 -12.96
N ARG A 376 -9.29 3.71 -13.17
CA ARG A 376 -9.07 5.16 -13.09
C ARG A 376 -10.04 5.83 -12.13
N SER A 377 -9.73 7.04 -11.67
CA SER A 377 -10.75 7.94 -11.15
C SER A 377 -11.17 8.97 -12.21
N HIS A 378 -12.41 9.43 -12.18
CA HIS A 378 -12.92 10.50 -13.05
C HIS A 378 -13.76 11.48 -12.26
N ARG A 379 -13.87 12.71 -12.77
CA ARG A 379 -14.85 13.70 -12.33
C ARG A 379 -16.23 13.36 -12.89
N PRO A 380 -17.23 12.99 -12.07
CA PRO A 380 -18.61 12.92 -12.55
C PRO A 380 -19.06 14.25 -13.14
N SER A 381 -19.78 14.23 -14.27
CA SER A 381 -20.24 15.44 -14.98
C SER A 381 -21.11 16.35 -14.11
N VAL A 382 -21.76 15.79 -13.09
CA VAL A 382 -22.61 16.51 -12.16
C VAL A 382 -21.83 17.31 -11.11
N ASN A 383 -20.54 17.03 -10.90
CA ASN A 383 -19.71 17.76 -9.94
C ASN A 383 -19.31 19.13 -10.52
N ALA A 384 -19.57 20.20 -9.77
CA ALA A 384 -19.16 21.55 -10.12
C ALA A 384 -17.64 21.73 -9.97
N ARG A 385 -17.05 21.17 -8.90
CA ARG A 385 -15.59 21.17 -8.70
C ARG A 385 -14.93 20.02 -9.44
N ASP A 386 -13.61 20.13 -9.62
CA ASP A 386 -12.76 19.10 -10.18
C ASP A 386 -12.42 18.00 -9.15
N VAL A 387 -13.47 17.34 -8.68
CA VAL A 387 -13.42 16.27 -7.67
C VAL A 387 -13.73 14.95 -8.33
N HIS A 388 -12.82 13.99 -8.16
CA HIS A 388 -13.04 12.62 -8.62
C HIS A 388 -13.49 11.70 -7.48
N LEU A 389 -12.84 11.81 -6.31
CA LEU A 389 -13.08 10.96 -5.14
C LEU A 389 -13.44 11.82 -3.92
N LEU A 390 -14.12 11.26 -2.93
CA LEU A 390 -14.40 11.99 -1.68
C LEU A 390 -13.21 12.01 -0.72
N SER A 391 -12.46 10.90 -0.60
CA SER A 391 -11.28 10.85 0.27
C SER A 391 -10.21 9.85 -0.22
N ASN A 392 -10.40 8.55 -0.01
CA ASN A 392 -9.40 7.53 -0.29
C ASN A 392 -9.64 6.83 -1.64
N GLY A 393 -8.55 6.43 -2.29
CA GLY A 393 -8.55 5.65 -3.52
C GLY A 393 -8.69 4.15 -3.24
N ILE A 394 -7.59 3.42 -3.40
CA ILE A 394 -7.50 1.98 -3.14
C ILE A 394 -6.84 1.77 -1.78
N HIS A 395 -7.59 1.17 -0.85
CA HIS A 395 -7.08 0.71 0.44
C HIS A 395 -6.88 -0.80 0.42
N ILE A 396 -5.61 -1.21 0.50
CA ILE A 396 -5.16 -2.59 0.53
C ILE A 396 -4.88 -2.92 2.00
N THR A 397 -5.82 -3.57 2.66
CA THR A 397 -5.73 -3.79 4.11
C THR A 397 -4.63 -4.79 4.47
N ALA A 398 -4.22 -4.80 5.74
CA ALA A 398 -3.30 -5.77 6.32
C ALA A 398 -3.65 -7.24 6.10
N SER A 399 -4.93 -7.54 5.82
CA SER A 399 -5.41 -8.89 5.49
C SER A 399 -5.33 -9.21 4.00
N THR A 400 -4.47 -8.53 3.26
CA THR A 400 -4.28 -8.73 1.82
C THR A 400 -2.82 -9.09 1.53
N ARG A 401 -2.62 -10.06 0.64
CA ARG A 401 -1.27 -10.48 0.19
C ARG A 401 -1.26 -10.84 -1.29
N SER A 402 -0.17 -10.62 -2.01
CA SER A 402 -0.02 -11.09 -3.40
C SER A 402 -1.08 -10.48 -4.33
N LEU A 403 -1.29 -9.17 -4.18
CA LEU A 403 -2.14 -8.36 -5.05
C LEU A 403 -1.27 -7.75 -6.17
N THR A 404 -1.78 -7.66 -7.40
CA THR A 404 -1.19 -6.76 -8.42
C THR A 404 -2.12 -5.60 -8.71
N VAL A 405 -1.64 -4.38 -8.52
CA VAL A 405 -2.27 -3.13 -8.95
C VAL A 405 -1.50 -2.63 -10.17
N GLN A 406 -2.10 -2.64 -11.35
CA GLN A 406 -1.38 -2.25 -12.57
C GLN A 406 -2.18 -1.32 -13.48
N ASN A 407 -1.51 -0.36 -14.10
CA ASN A 407 -2.14 0.63 -14.97
C ASN A 407 -3.29 1.36 -14.25
N VAL A 408 -3.07 1.79 -13.02
CA VAL A 408 -4.06 2.47 -12.19
C VAL A 408 -3.75 3.96 -12.09
N HIS A 409 -4.76 4.80 -12.30
CA HIS A 409 -4.61 6.26 -12.25
C HIS A 409 -5.69 6.90 -11.37
N LEU A 410 -5.32 7.30 -10.17
CA LEU A 410 -6.23 7.92 -9.21
C LEU A 410 -5.84 9.37 -8.97
N ALA A 411 -6.84 10.23 -8.82
CA ALA A 411 -6.61 11.65 -8.66
C ALA A 411 -7.69 12.33 -7.83
N LYS A 412 -7.35 13.53 -7.34
CA LYS A 412 -8.27 14.59 -6.89
C LYS A 412 -9.34 14.11 -5.89
N PRO A 413 -8.92 13.64 -4.71
CA PRO A 413 -9.85 13.47 -3.59
C PRO A 413 -10.25 14.82 -3.01
N GLN A 414 -11.53 14.97 -2.65
CA GLN A 414 -12.06 16.21 -2.09
C GLN A 414 -11.50 16.49 -0.70
N TYR A 415 -11.65 15.54 0.23
CA TYR A 415 -11.14 15.68 1.58
C TYR A 415 -9.74 15.07 1.71
N ARG A 416 -8.81 15.90 2.18
CA ARG A 416 -7.37 15.60 2.29
C ARG A 416 -6.81 15.99 3.66
N GLY A 417 -7.64 15.93 4.70
CA GLY A 417 -7.30 16.31 6.07
C GLY A 417 -6.87 15.14 6.95
N PHE A 418 -7.03 15.28 8.26
CA PHE A 418 -6.57 14.29 9.24
C PHE A 418 -7.43 13.01 9.27
N ASN A 419 -7.11 12.10 10.20
CA ASN A 419 -7.85 10.84 10.45
C ASN A 419 -7.80 9.79 9.32
N GLY A 420 -6.77 9.81 8.48
CA GLY A 420 -6.56 8.80 7.44
C GLY A 420 -7.29 9.11 6.13
N ASN A 421 -7.32 10.39 5.73
CA ASN A 421 -8.04 10.87 4.56
C ASN A 421 -7.11 11.35 3.44
N GLY A 422 -7.59 11.20 2.20
CA GLY A 422 -6.88 11.64 1.00
C GLY A 422 -5.78 10.69 0.53
N TYR A 423 -5.81 9.40 0.89
CA TYR A 423 -4.79 8.42 0.52
C TYR A 423 -5.20 7.69 -0.76
N LEU A 424 -4.43 7.85 -1.84
CA LEU A 424 -4.81 7.32 -3.15
C LEU A 424 -4.41 5.86 -3.34
N ILE A 425 -3.14 5.52 -3.11
CA ILE A 425 -2.65 4.14 -3.03
C ILE A 425 -2.24 3.88 -1.59
N TYR A 426 -3.14 3.24 -0.84
CA TYR A 426 -3.02 3.03 0.60
C TYR A 426 -2.66 1.57 0.89
N LEU A 427 -1.40 1.32 1.24
CA LEU A 427 -0.80 0.00 1.46
C LEU A 427 -0.70 -0.30 2.97
N ASP A 428 -1.52 -1.24 3.42
CA ASP A 428 -1.47 -1.85 4.75
C ASP A 428 -1.19 -3.37 4.66
N GLY A 429 -1.32 -3.96 3.46
CA GLY A 429 -1.06 -5.37 3.15
C GLY A 429 0.38 -5.69 2.72
N ALA A 430 0.61 -6.95 2.34
CA ALA A 430 1.95 -7.49 2.06
C ALA A 430 2.13 -8.00 0.62
N GLU A 431 3.38 -8.11 0.16
CA GLU A 431 3.78 -8.75 -1.10
C GLU A 431 2.95 -8.26 -2.32
N THR A 432 2.54 -6.99 -2.30
CA THR A 432 1.75 -6.36 -3.36
C THR A 432 2.68 -5.72 -4.39
N LEU A 433 2.38 -5.92 -5.67
CA LEU A 433 3.02 -5.22 -6.78
C LEU A 433 2.11 -4.10 -7.26
N VAL A 434 2.53 -2.84 -7.09
CA VAL A 434 1.93 -1.69 -7.77
C VAL A 434 2.83 -1.30 -8.92
N ARG A 435 2.34 -1.34 -10.15
CA ARG A 435 3.15 -1.05 -11.33
C ARG A 435 2.46 -0.19 -12.38
N ASP A 436 3.24 0.56 -13.14
CA ASP A 436 2.76 1.34 -14.29
C ASP A 436 1.57 2.27 -13.92
N SER A 437 1.60 2.83 -12.70
CA SER A 437 0.45 3.49 -12.08
C SER A 437 0.79 4.92 -11.65
N SER A 438 -0.22 5.77 -11.49
CA SER A 438 -0.04 7.12 -10.98
C SER A 438 -1.11 7.55 -9.96
N ALA A 439 -0.68 8.39 -9.02
CA ALA A 439 -1.54 9.06 -8.07
C ALA A 439 -1.31 10.58 -8.16
N THR A 440 -2.38 11.37 -8.13
CA THR A 440 -2.30 12.82 -8.33
C THR A 440 -3.16 13.61 -7.36
N ALA A 441 -2.57 14.63 -6.73
CA ALA A 441 -3.27 15.56 -5.84
C ALA A 441 -3.91 14.92 -4.60
N GLY A 442 -3.46 13.73 -4.19
CA GLY A 442 -3.79 13.14 -2.88
C GLY A 442 -3.23 13.97 -1.71
N ARG A 443 -3.61 13.60 -0.49
CA ARG A 443 -2.87 14.01 0.71
C ARG A 443 -1.51 13.33 0.71
N HIS A 444 -1.54 12.01 0.78
CA HIS A 444 -0.42 11.11 0.46
C HIS A 444 -0.84 10.32 -0.78
N ASN A 445 -0.04 10.37 -1.85
CA ASN A 445 -0.38 9.69 -3.10
C ASN A 445 -0.11 8.19 -2.96
N PHE A 446 1.03 7.83 -2.38
CA PHE A 446 1.40 6.49 -1.95
C PHE A 446 1.68 6.49 -0.45
N LEU A 447 1.06 5.56 0.28
CA LEU A 447 1.21 5.47 1.72
C LEU A 447 1.42 4.02 2.13
N TRP A 448 2.44 3.78 2.96
CA TRP A 448 2.67 2.51 3.65
C TRP A 448 2.33 2.70 5.12
N THR A 449 1.64 1.73 5.72
CA THR A 449 1.36 1.76 7.16
C THR A 449 1.26 0.37 7.71
N GLY A 450 1.53 0.19 9.00
CA GLY A 450 1.26 -1.03 9.72
C GLY A 450 2.39 -2.05 9.65
N ALA A 451 2.47 -2.90 10.68
CA ALA A 451 3.53 -3.89 10.82
C ALA A 451 3.46 -5.04 9.80
N SER A 452 2.28 -5.27 9.21
CA SER A 452 2.08 -6.26 8.14
C SER A 452 2.63 -5.81 6.78
N THR A 453 2.89 -4.52 6.61
CA THR A 453 3.22 -3.92 5.31
C THR A 453 4.66 -4.20 4.95
N SER A 454 4.87 -5.33 4.29
CA SER A 454 6.20 -5.83 3.92
C SER A 454 6.21 -6.56 2.60
N GLY A 455 7.35 -6.53 1.92
CA GLY A 455 7.56 -7.16 0.61
C GLY A 455 6.81 -6.49 -0.54
N ASN A 456 6.20 -5.31 -0.32
CA ASN A 456 5.51 -4.61 -1.39
C ASN A 456 6.53 -3.97 -2.36
N VAL A 457 6.17 -3.93 -3.64
CA VAL A 457 6.97 -3.33 -4.72
C VAL A 457 6.15 -2.25 -5.40
N ILE A 458 6.68 -1.03 -5.44
CA ILE A 458 6.17 0.08 -6.24
C ILE A 458 7.12 0.26 -7.41
N TYR A 459 6.67 -0.10 -8.61
CA TYR A 459 7.53 -0.19 -9.79
C TYR A 459 7.02 0.68 -10.94
N MET A 460 7.87 1.56 -11.48
CA MET A 460 7.52 2.42 -12.63
C MET A 460 6.22 3.21 -12.39
N THR A 461 6.14 3.90 -11.26
CA THR A 461 4.96 4.68 -10.88
C THR A 461 5.26 6.17 -10.81
N ARG A 462 4.21 7.00 -10.81
CA ARG A 462 4.31 8.46 -10.70
C ARG A 462 3.46 9.00 -9.55
N SER A 463 4.06 9.81 -8.69
CA SER A 463 3.39 10.59 -7.67
C SER A 463 3.46 12.06 -8.04
N ILE A 464 2.30 12.69 -8.18
CA ILE A 464 2.18 14.03 -8.77
C ILE A 464 1.40 14.96 -7.84
N ASN A 465 1.96 16.12 -7.52
CA ASN A 465 1.31 17.20 -6.77
C ASN A 465 0.64 16.73 -5.46
N GLY A 466 1.25 15.76 -4.75
CA GLY A 466 0.76 15.37 -3.43
C GLY A 466 0.80 16.56 -2.47
N ARG A 467 -0.25 16.76 -1.65
CA ARG A 467 -0.25 17.81 -0.63
C ARG A 467 0.91 17.61 0.35
N LEU A 468 1.14 16.34 0.70
CA LEU A 468 2.25 15.87 1.52
C LEU A 468 3.06 14.83 0.73
N GLU A 469 4.09 14.30 1.36
CA GLU A 469 5.00 13.32 0.80
C GLU A 469 4.32 11.95 0.61
N ASP A 470 4.85 11.13 -0.29
CA ASP A 470 4.64 9.68 -0.18
C ASP A 470 5.34 9.20 1.08
N ASP A 471 4.64 8.44 1.92
CA ASP A 471 5.01 8.34 3.32
C ASP A 471 4.87 6.93 3.87
N PHE A 472 5.89 6.49 4.59
CA PHE A 472 5.78 5.42 5.57
C PHE A 472 5.20 6.05 6.84
N HIS A 473 3.92 5.80 7.09
CA HIS A 473 3.12 6.66 7.95
C HIS A 473 2.99 6.15 9.38
N GLY A 474 2.34 5.01 9.59
CA GLY A 474 2.05 4.47 10.92
C GLY A 474 2.84 3.21 11.19
N TYR A 475 3.66 3.21 12.23
CA TYR A 475 4.39 2.03 12.73
C TYR A 475 5.36 1.43 11.71
N LEU A 476 6.05 0.37 12.11
CA LEU A 476 7.17 -0.22 11.38
C LEU A 476 6.71 -1.06 10.17
N SER A 477 6.79 -0.53 8.94
CA SER A 477 6.51 -1.25 7.69
C SER A 477 7.81 -1.72 7.01
N PRO A 478 8.36 -2.90 7.34
CA PRO A 478 9.70 -3.27 6.92
C PRO A 478 9.77 -3.82 5.49
N ALA A 479 10.96 -3.72 4.88
CA ALA A 479 11.32 -4.42 3.66
C ALA A 479 10.32 -4.21 2.50
N ASN A 480 10.08 -2.95 2.14
CA ASN A 480 9.36 -2.57 0.92
C ASN A 480 10.33 -2.00 -0.13
N LEU A 481 9.99 -2.13 -1.40
CA LEU A 481 10.80 -1.63 -2.51
C LEU A 481 10.04 -0.54 -3.27
N VAL A 482 10.65 0.63 -3.39
CA VAL A 482 10.25 1.71 -4.29
C VAL A 482 11.27 1.74 -5.42
N ASP A 483 10.86 1.34 -6.62
CA ASP A 483 11.73 1.06 -7.76
C ASP A 483 11.28 1.87 -9.00
N ASN A 484 12.16 2.73 -9.52
CA ASN A 484 11.84 3.61 -10.65
C ASN A 484 10.59 4.49 -10.40
N HIS A 485 10.47 5.01 -9.18
CA HIS A 485 9.36 5.88 -8.79
C HIS A 485 9.66 7.34 -9.15
N TYR A 486 8.74 8.01 -9.83
CA TYR A 486 8.87 9.42 -10.21
C TYR A 486 8.05 10.33 -9.31
N LEU A 487 8.73 11.27 -8.66
CA LEU A 487 8.16 12.27 -7.77
C LEU A 487 8.11 13.63 -8.49
N GLN A 488 6.90 14.10 -8.79
CA GLN A 488 6.66 15.41 -9.38
C GLN A 488 5.92 16.31 -8.40
N ASN A 489 6.56 17.38 -7.96
CA ASN A 489 6.01 18.31 -6.99
C ASN A 489 5.51 17.65 -5.70
N THR A 490 6.29 16.68 -5.22
CA THR A 490 6.08 15.96 -3.97
C THR A 490 7.42 15.32 -3.57
N ARG A 491 7.44 14.56 -2.48
CA ARG A 491 8.64 13.92 -1.92
C ARG A 491 8.29 12.51 -1.45
N LEU A 492 9.30 11.75 -1.03
CA LEU A 492 9.17 10.42 -0.44
C LEU A 492 9.88 10.39 0.91
N ASN A 493 9.17 9.99 1.97
CA ASN A 493 9.68 9.96 3.32
C ASN A 493 9.52 8.57 3.97
N SER A 494 10.55 8.19 4.71
CA SER A 494 10.54 7.08 5.64
C SER A 494 11.38 7.46 6.85
N ILE A 495 10.74 7.96 7.91
CA ILE A 495 11.42 8.59 9.05
C ILE A 495 10.97 8.07 10.40
N ASN A 496 11.73 8.40 11.44
CA ASN A 496 11.22 8.36 12.81
C ASN A 496 10.32 9.58 13.07
N ARG A 497 9.01 9.34 13.13
CA ARG A 497 7.97 10.35 13.36
C ARG A 497 7.78 10.68 14.84
N GLN A 498 8.46 9.98 15.75
CA GLN A 498 8.32 10.17 17.20
C GLN A 498 6.84 10.17 17.63
N ALA A 499 6.37 11.25 18.26
CA ALA A 499 5.01 11.42 18.74
C ALA A 499 3.99 11.76 17.62
N ASP A 500 4.46 12.19 16.45
CA ASP A 500 3.58 12.54 15.33
C ASP A 500 2.79 11.33 14.84
N SER A 501 1.64 11.60 14.20
CA SER A 501 0.74 10.56 13.67
C SER A 501 0.34 9.51 14.72
N ASN A 502 0.08 9.95 15.95
CA ASN A 502 -0.31 9.11 17.09
C ASN A 502 0.80 8.18 17.59
N GLY A 503 2.02 8.69 17.74
CA GLY A 503 3.16 7.91 18.24
C GLY A 503 3.69 6.91 17.21
N ALA A 504 3.75 7.31 15.94
CA ALA A 504 4.16 6.40 14.87
C ALA A 504 5.61 5.92 15.01
N GLY A 505 6.48 6.68 15.68
CA GLY A 505 7.87 6.30 15.94
C GLY A 505 8.63 5.98 14.65
N HIS A 506 9.51 4.98 14.67
CA HIS A 506 10.10 4.44 13.45
C HIS A 506 9.02 3.84 12.54
N THR A 507 9.02 4.25 11.27
CA THR A 507 7.97 3.86 10.31
C THR A 507 8.39 2.79 9.31
N SER A 508 9.68 2.48 9.23
CA SER A 508 10.21 1.44 8.34
C SER A 508 11.57 0.95 8.81
N SER A 509 11.95 -0.22 8.30
CA SER A 509 13.30 -0.78 8.36
C SER A 509 13.55 -1.59 7.09
N GLN A 510 14.76 -1.53 6.55
CA GLN A 510 15.24 -2.30 5.40
C GLN A 510 14.44 -2.11 4.11
N SER A 511 13.67 -1.02 4.01
CA SER A 511 13.02 -0.63 2.76
C SER A 511 14.04 0.04 1.84
N VAL A 512 13.86 -0.16 0.54
CA VAL A 512 14.80 0.22 -0.51
C VAL A 512 14.15 1.23 -1.45
N PHE A 513 14.81 2.36 -1.64
CA PHE A 513 14.52 3.33 -2.69
C PHE A 513 15.56 3.14 -3.79
N TRP A 514 15.13 2.50 -4.88
CA TRP A 514 15.96 2.09 -6.00
C TRP A 514 15.64 2.91 -7.24
N ASN A 515 16.64 3.58 -7.79
CA ASN A 515 16.51 4.39 -9.00
C ASN A 515 15.35 5.40 -8.94
N THR A 516 15.09 5.96 -7.75
CA THR A 516 14.00 6.92 -7.54
C THR A 516 14.36 8.26 -8.16
N ARG A 517 13.39 8.88 -8.85
CA ARG A 517 13.59 10.09 -9.63
C ARG A 517 12.77 11.26 -9.08
N GLY A 518 13.44 12.36 -8.79
CA GLY A 518 12.82 13.65 -8.53
C GLY A 518 12.62 14.49 -9.81
N ASN A 519 11.84 15.55 -9.70
CA ASN A 519 11.69 16.55 -10.76
C ASN A 519 13.08 17.16 -11.11
N PRO A 520 13.47 17.24 -12.40
CA PRO A 520 14.78 17.78 -12.80
C PRO A 520 15.06 19.22 -12.35
N GLU A 521 14.03 20.01 -12.07
CA GLU A 521 14.15 21.44 -11.70
C GLU A 521 14.18 21.66 -10.17
N TRP A 522 14.05 20.59 -9.37
CA TRP A 522 13.95 20.69 -7.91
C TRP A 522 15.32 20.63 -7.23
N THR A 523 15.62 21.65 -6.43
CA THR A 523 16.83 21.73 -5.58
C THR A 523 16.58 21.31 -4.12
N LEU A 524 15.34 20.97 -3.77
CA LEU A 524 14.93 20.56 -2.42
C LEU A 524 15.13 19.06 -2.18
N THR A 525 15.27 18.68 -0.91
CA THR A 525 15.21 17.28 -0.48
C THR A 525 13.89 16.65 -0.92
N TYR A 526 13.96 15.62 -1.75
CA TYR A 526 12.82 14.86 -2.28
C TYR A 526 12.79 13.41 -1.78
N ILE A 527 13.87 12.93 -1.16
CA ILE A 527 13.89 11.67 -0.41
C ILE A 527 14.40 11.95 1.00
N ARG A 528 13.64 11.51 2.01
CA ARG A 528 14.11 11.42 3.39
C ARG A 528 14.05 9.97 3.87
N SER A 529 15.18 9.40 4.29
CA SER A 529 15.28 8.04 4.83
C SER A 529 16.02 8.08 6.17
N GLN A 530 15.32 7.71 7.24
CA GLN A 530 15.84 7.62 8.60
C GLN A 530 15.23 6.37 9.24
N GLN A 531 15.50 5.23 8.61
CA GLN A 531 14.88 3.96 8.94
C GLN A 531 15.47 3.38 10.23
N PHE A 532 14.73 2.48 10.87
CA PHE A 532 15.29 1.73 12.00
C PHE A 532 16.34 0.73 11.48
N GLY A 533 17.53 0.76 12.08
CA GLY A 533 18.64 -0.10 11.68
C GLY A 533 19.25 0.35 10.35
N TRP A 534 18.76 -0.20 9.24
CA TRP A 534 19.22 0.14 7.90
C TRP A 534 18.04 0.44 6.99
N GLY A 535 18.08 1.58 6.29
CA GLY A 535 17.38 1.84 5.04
C GLY A 535 18.37 1.90 3.86
N TYR A 536 17.86 1.87 2.64
CA TYR A 536 18.70 1.87 1.44
C TYR A 536 18.20 2.88 0.42
N VAL A 537 19.05 3.83 0.03
CA VAL A 537 18.81 4.74 -1.09
C VAL A 537 19.89 4.49 -2.13
N ILE A 538 19.55 3.79 -3.21
CA ILE A 538 20.51 3.28 -4.20
C ILE A 538 20.09 3.72 -5.59
N GLY A 539 20.90 4.58 -6.19
CA GLY A 539 20.60 5.20 -7.47
C GLY A 539 19.49 6.23 -7.31
N THR A 540 19.82 7.48 -7.56
CA THR A 540 18.79 8.52 -7.69
C THR A 540 18.98 9.32 -8.96
N GLN A 541 17.89 9.89 -9.47
CA GLN A 541 17.90 10.71 -10.67
C GLN A 541 17.24 12.08 -10.40
N GLY A 542 17.81 13.14 -10.99
CA GLY A 542 17.37 14.52 -10.79
C GLY A 542 18.57 15.46 -10.60
N ARG A 543 18.41 16.75 -10.95
CA ARG A 543 19.52 17.72 -10.92
C ARG A 543 19.75 18.22 -9.49
N GLY A 544 20.45 17.43 -8.69
CA GLY A 544 20.85 17.83 -7.34
C GLY A 544 21.21 16.63 -6.48
N THR A 545 22.49 16.39 -6.31
CA THR A 545 23.03 15.47 -5.28
C THR A 545 22.65 15.88 -3.85
N GLY A 546 22.05 17.07 -3.65
CA GLY A 546 21.52 17.56 -2.37
C GLY A 546 20.05 17.21 -2.06
N GLY A 547 19.40 16.41 -2.92
CA GLY A 547 17.98 16.06 -2.78
C GLY A 547 17.66 14.90 -1.83
N VAL A 548 18.64 14.35 -1.12
CA VAL A 548 18.47 13.17 -0.26
C VAL A 548 18.99 13.46 1.15
N ASP A 549 18.13 13.26 2.16
CA ASP A 549 18.52 13.16 3.57
C ASP A 549 18.35 11.71 4.00
N ALA A 550 19.45 10.97 4.06
CA ALA A 550 19.47 9.55 4.39
C ALA A 550 20.35 9.27 5.62
N THR A 551 20.28 10.15 6.62
CA THR A 551 21.14 10.07 7.81
C THR A 551 20.98 8.73 8.53
N GLY A 552 22.07 7.96 8.64
CA GLY A 552 22.08 6.64 9.28
C GLY A 552 21.75 5.48 8.33
N ASP A 553 21.31 5.77 7.12
CA ASP A 553 20.95 4.78 6.10
C ASP A 553 22.06 4.61 5.05
N HIS A 554 21.99 3.52 4.28
CA HIS A 554 22.94 3.22 3.22
C HIS A 554 22.62 4.04 1.96
N VAL A 555 23.63 4.68 1.39
CA VAL A 555 23.49 5.56 0.22
C VAL A 555 24.54 5.23 -0.83
N GLU A 556 24.09 4.99 -2.07
CA GLU A 556 24.96 4.78 -3.23
C GLU A 556 24.38 5.46 -4.47
N GLY A 557 25.25 6.02 -5.32
CA GLY A 557 24.87 6.46 -6.66
C GLY A 557 23.88 7.62 -6.72
N LEU A 558 24.02 8.62 -5.85
CA LEU A 558 23.21 9.83 -5.89
C LEU A 558 23.40 10.58 -7.21
N GLY A 559 22.29 10.88 -7.90
CA GLY A 559 22.29 11.62 -9.16
C GLY A 559 22.75 10.83 -10.39
N ILE A 560 23.22 9.60 -10.22
CA ILE A 560 23.74 8.73 -11.30
C ILE A 560 22.91 7.45 -11.47
N GLY A 561 21.65 7.46 -11.04
CA GLY A 561 20.74 6.32 -11.19
C GLY A 561 20.47 5.95 -12.66
N ALA A 562 20.63 6.88 -13.59
CA ALA A 562 20.51 6.61 -15.03
C ALA A 562 21.51 5.55 -15.53
N ASP A 563 22.65 5.41 -14.85
CA ASP A 563 23.73 4.48 -15.19
C ASP A 563 23.74 3.22 -14.30
N LEU A 564 22.80 3.11 -13.35
CA LEU A 564 22.70 1.97 -12.42
C LEU A 564 22.30 0.67 -13.16
N GLN A 565 22.98 -0.43 -12.86
CA GLN A 565 22.66 -1.76 -13.36
C GLN A 565 22.39 -2.72 -12.19
N PRO A 566 21.25 -3.42 -12.18
CA PRO A 566 20.12 -3.29 -13.11
C PRO A 566 19.34 -1.97 -12.91
N GLN A 567 18.67 -1.50 -13.96
CA GLN A 567 17.79 -0.32 -13.85
C GLN A 567 16.60 -0.55 -12.90
N SER A 568 16.13 -1.80 -12.76
CA SER A 568 15.12 -2.20 -11.78
C SER A 568 15.62 -3.38 -10.97
N LEU A 569 15.65 -3.22 -9.66
CA LEU A 569 15.97 -4.30 -8.73
C LEU A 569 14.91 -5.39 -8.79
N TYR A 570 13.62 -5.03 -8.82
CA TYR A 570 12.52 -5.99 -8.86
C TYR A 570 12.59 -6.89 -10.10
N LEU A 571 12.74 -6.31 -11.29
CA LEU A 571 12.74 -7.09 -12.53
C LEU A 571 13.94 -8.03 -12.62
N ASP A 572 15.13 -7.60 -12.16
CA ASP A 572 16.32 -8.45 -12.18
C ASP A 572 16.23 -9.58 -11.16
N GLN A 573 15.79 -9.30 -9.92
CA GLN A 573 15.54 -10.34 -8.92
C GLN A 573 14.48 -11.35 -9.40
N LYS A 574 13.43 -10.85 -10.05
CA LYS A 574 12.40 -11.69 -10.65
C LYS A 574 12.95 -12.59 -11.75
N ALA A 575 13.76 -12.03 -12.66
CA ALA A 575 14.40 -12.79 -13.72
C ALA A 575 15.34 -13.88 -13.16
N LYS A 576 16.13 -13.56 -12.12
CA LYS A 576 16.99 -14.53 -11.43
C LYS A 576 16.19 -15.67 -10.81
N ARG A 577 15.09 -15.37 -10.11
CA ARG A 577 14.22 -16.41 -9.53
C ARG A 577 13.53 -17.25 -10.61
N ASP A 578 13.08 -16.65 -11.70
CA ASP A 578 12.45 -17.39 -12.80
C ASP A 578 13.44 -18.32 -13.51
N ALA A 579 14.72 -17.91 -13.61
CA ALA A 579 15.79 -18.74 -14.15
C ALA A 579 16.25 -19.86 -13.20
N ASN A 580 15.98 -19.73 -11.90
CA ASN A 580 16.29 -20.73 -10.89
C ASN A 580 15.12 -20.90 -9.91
N PRO A 581 14.08 -21.68 -10.25
CA PRO A 581 12.90 -21.84 -9.39
C PRO A 581 13.18 -22.58 -8.07
N ASN A 582 14.38 -23.14 -7.89
CA ASN A 582 14.87 -23.68 -6.62
C ASN A 582 15.53 -22.61 -5.73
N TYR A 583 15.43 -21.33 -6.13
CA TYR A 583 15.75 -20.16 -5.28
C TYR A 583 15.12 -20.27 -3.89
#